data_AF-A0A9W6FG91-F1
#
_entry.id   AF-A0A9W6FG91-F1
#
_cell.length_a   1.000
_cell.length_b   1.000
_cell.length_c   1.000
_cell.angle_alpha   90.00
_cell.angle_beta   90.00
_cell.angle_gamma   90.00
#
_symmetry.space_group_name_H-M   'P 1'
#
loop_
_entity.id
_entity.type
_entity.pdbx_description
1 polymer ?
#
loop_
_entity_poly.entity_id
_entity_poly.type
_entity_poly.pdbx_seq_one_letter_code
_entity_poly.pdbx_strand_id
1 'polypeptide(L)'
;MEKEEVLLKSRKENKIVDERERNVQMWAGRMAAGFGIFMCAVLSILASWADKGENYSAWIIFCTIYGSMELMMFLKLRNKWDLILAVIEIGGGILFFIAYLKELF
;
A
#
# COMPACT_ATOMS: atom_id res chain seq x y z
N MET A 1 -20.70 -36.51 -24.36
CA MET A 1 -21.29 -35.20 -24.01
C MET A 1 -20.73 -34.62 -22.70
N GLU A 2 -19.59 -35.05 -22.17
CA GLU A 2 -19.10 -34.52 -20.87
C GLU A 2 -18.25 -33.25 -20.96
N LYS A 3 -17.65 -32.96 -22.13
CA LYS A 3 -16.70 -31.85 -22.29
C LYS A 3 -17.38 -30.48 -22.13
N GLU A 4 -18.60 -30.31 -22.66
CA GLU A 4 -19.30 -29.03 -22.59
C GLU A 4 -19.82 -28.73 -21.19
N GLU A 5 -20.30 -29.73 -20.43
CA GLU A 5 -20.71 -29.55 -19.05
C GLU A 5 -19.53 -29.22 -18.13
N VAL A 6 -18.39 -29.90 -18.31
CA VAL A 6 -17.14 -29.59 -17.58
C VAL A 6 -16.66 -28.18 -17.90
N LEU A 7 -16.68 -27.77 -19.17
CA LEU A 7 -16.30 -26.41 -19.57
C LEU A 7 -17.28 -25.35 -19.06
N LEU A 8 -18.58 -25.64 -19.02
CA LEU A 8 -19.60 -24.75 -18.45
C LEU A 8 -19.41 -24.60 -16.95
N LYS A 9 -19.12 -25.70 -16.24
CA LYS A 9 -18.86 -25.69 -14.79
C LYS A 9 -17.57 -24.94 -14.47
N SER A 10 -16.49 -25.22 -15.21
CA SER A 10 -15.22 -24.50 -15.10
C SER A 10 -15.38 -23.00 -15.39
N ARG A 11 -16.10 -22.61 -16.46
CA ARG A 11 -16.40 -21.18 -16.75
C ARG A 11 -17.27 -20.53 -15.69
N LYS A 12 -18.15 -21.28 -15.02
CA LYS A 12 -19.02 -20.78 -13.95
C LYS A 12 -18.26 -20.59 -12.64
N GLU A 13 -17.29 -21.45 -12.35
CA GLU A 13 -16.37 -21.34 -11.22
C GLU A 13 -15.33 -20.23 -11.45
N ASN A 14 -14.79 -20.11 -12.66
CA ASN A 14 -13.76 -19.13 -13.03
C ASN A 14 -14.31 -17.75 -13.44
N LYS A 15 -15.58 -17.45 -13.11
CA LYS A 15 -16.20 -16.14 -13.31
C LYS A 15 -15.81 -15.13 -12.22
N ILE A 16 -15.34 -15.62 -11.08
CA ILE A 16 -14.79 -14.83 -9.98
C ILE A 16 -13.32 -14.65 -10.32
N VAL A 17 -12.80 -13.41 -10.24
CA VAL A 17 -11.40 -13.02 -10.53
C VAL A 17 -10.46 -14.17 -10.18
N ASP A 18 -9.69 -14.64 -11.17
CA ASP A 18 -8.77 -15.77 -11.01
C ASP A 18 -7.93 -15.55 -9.75
N GLU A 19 -7.91 -16.53 -8.85
CA GLU A 19 -7.13 -16.44 -7.61
C GLU A 19 -5.65 -16.14 -7.90
N ARG A 20 -5.14 -16.56 -9.06
CA ARG A 20 -3.83 -16.16 -9.55
C ARG A 20 -3.73 -14.65 -9.78
N GLU A 21 -4.68 -14.04 -10.48
CA GLU A 21 -4.69 -12.60 -10.74
C GLU A 21 -4.78 -11.81 -9.43
N ARG A 22 -5.63 -12.24 -8.49
CA ARG A 22 -5.75 -11.62 -7.17
C ARG A 22 -4.42 -11.65 -6.40
N ASN A 23 -3.74 -12.80 -6.38
CA ASN A 23 -2.45 -12.94 -5.71
C ASN A 23 -1.36 -12.08 -6.37
N VAL A 24 -1.35 -12.01 -7.72
CA VAL A 24 -0.41 -11.16 -8.46
C VAL A 24 -0.67 -9.69 -8.17
N GLN A 25 -1.93 -9.23 -8.15
CA GLN A 25 -2.29 -7.85 -7.80
C GLN A 25 -1.86 -7.51 -6.37
N MET A 26 -2.10 -8.43 -5.43
CA MET A 26 -1.65 -8.27 -4.05
C MET A 26 -0.13 -8.11 -3.95
N TRP A 27 0.62 -8.99 -4.61
CA TRP A 27 2.08 -8.92 -4.62
C TRP A 27 2.60 -7.65 -5.30
N ALA A 28 2.01 -7.26 -6.42
CA ALA A 28 2.33 -6.01 -7.11
C ALA A 28 2.08 -4.79 -6.21
N GLY A 29 0.99 -4.78 -5.44
CA GLY A 29 0.72 -3.74 -4.45
C GLY A 29 1.79 -3.68 -3.35
N ARG A 30 2.23 -4.84 -2.84
CA ARG A 30 3.30 -4.92 -1.84
C ARG A 30 4.64 -4.42 -2.40
N MET A 31 4.97 -4.79 -3.62
CA MET A 31 6.17 -4.27 -4.30
C MET A 31 6.08 -2.77 -4.55
N ALA A 32 4.93 -2.28 -5.01
CA ALA A 32 4.70 -0.86 -5.24
C ALA A 32 4.89 -0.04 -3.96
N ALA A 33 4.42 -0.55 -2.81
CA ALA A 33 4.69 0.05 -1.51
C ALA A 33 6.20 0.08 -1.17
N GLY A 34 6.92 -1.01 -1.43
CA GLY A 34 8.38 -1.05 -1.29
C GLY A 34 9.10 -0.03 -2.17
N PHE A 35 8.65 0.16 -3.41
CA PHE A 35 9.15 1.24 -4.26
C PHE A 35 8.75 2.63 -3.74
N GLY A 36 7.57 2.78 -3.15
CA GLY A 36 7.10 4.03 -2.55
C GLY A 36 8.02 4.52 -1.43
N ILE A 37 8.38 3.65 -0.49
CA ILE A 37 9.31 4.02 0.59
C ILE A 37 10.71 4.33 0.08
N PHE A 38 11.19 3.58 -0.92
CA PHE A 38 12.46 3.85 -1.59
C PHE A 38 12.47 5.25 -2.23
N MET A 39 11.41 5.61 -2.96
CA MET A 39 11.29 6.93 -3.58
C MET A 39 11.18 8.06 -2.53
N CYS A 40 10.46 7.85 -1.42
CA CYS A 40 10.40 8.84 -0.33
C CYS A 40 11.79 9.10 0.28
N ALA A 41 12.59 8.04 0.47
CA ALA A 41 13.96 8.17 0.96
C ALA A 41 14.85 8.94 -0.03
N VAL A 42 14.79 8.59 -1.32
CA VAL A 42 15.54 9.30 -2.38
C VAL A 42 15.17 10.79 -2.42
N LEU A 43 13.87 11.11 -2.39
CA LEU A 43 13.40 12.49 -2.40
C LEU A 43 13.85 13.27 -1.17
N SER A 44 13.90 12.63 0.00
CA SER A 44 14.37 13.25 1.24
C SER A 44 15.86 13.57 1.19
N ILE A 45 16.67 12.65 0.66
CA ILE A 45 18.12 12.87 0.45
C ILE A 45 18.35 14.03 -0.52
N LEU A 46 17.63 14.06 -1.64
CA LEU A 46 17.74 15.13 -2.63
C LEU A 46 17.28 16.49 -2.08
N ALA A 47 16.21 16.51 -1.28
CA ALA A 47 15.73 17.74 -0.65
C ALA A 47 16.77 18.30 0.35
N SER A 48 17.40 17.44 1.14
CA SER A 48 18.50 17.80 2.04
C SER A 48 19.72 18.34 1.28
N TRP A 49 20.11 17.70 0.17
CA TRP A 49 21.20 18.18 -0.69
C TRP A 49 20.92 19.54 -1.35
N ALA A 50 19.65 19.86 -1.57
CA ALA A 50 19.22 21.10 -2.19
C ALA A 50 18.92 22.23 -1.17
N ASP A 51 19.16 22.01 0.13
CA ASP A 51 18.77 22.91 1.23
C ASP A 51 17.27 23.30 1.19
N LYS A 52 16.41 22.40 0.69
CA LYS A 52 14.96 22.66 0.51
C LYS A 52 14.09 22.21 1.69
N GLY A 53 14.69 21.90 2.85
CA GLY A 53 13.98 21.34 3.99
C GLY A 53 13.65 19.86 3.84
N GLU A 54 12.90 19.30 4.81
CA GLU A 54 12.50 17.89 4.78
C GLU A 54 11.23 17.69 3.94
N ASN A 55 11.16 16.61 3.17
CA ASN A 55 10.02 16.37 2.28
C ASN A 55 8.86 15.66 2.99
N TYR A 56 8.30 16.29 4.03
CA TYR A 56 7.22 15.69 4.82
C TYR A 56 5.98 15.37 3.99
N SER A 57 5.69 16.15 2.94
CA SER A 57 4.53 15.93 2.07
C SER A 57 4.54 14.56 1.38
N ALA A 58 5.70 14.12 0.88
CA ALA A 58 5.85 12.80 0.27
C ALA A 58 5.58 11.67 1.28
N TRP A 59 6.13 11.82 2.50
CA TRP A 59 5.94 10.86 3.58
C TRP A 59 4.48 10.77 4.04
N ILE A 60 3.78 11.90 4.19
CA ILE A 60 2.35 11.91 4.56
C ILE A 60 1.51 11.15 3.54
N ILE A 61 1.73 11.42 2.24
CA ILE A 61 1.00 10.75 1.16
C ILE A 61 1.29 9.25 1.18
N PHE A 62 2.56 8.86 1.28
CA PHE A 62 2.95 7.46 1.32
C PHE A 62 2.34 6.71 2.51
N CYS A 63 2.52 7.24 3.72
CA CYS A 63 1.99 6.64 4.95
C CYS A 63 0.46 6.51 4.91
N THR A 64 -0.25 7.47 4.32
CA THR A 64 -1.70 7.42 4.17
C THR A 64 -2.12 6.31 3.20
N ILE A 65 -1.50 6.22 2.03
CA ILE A 65 -1.79 5.19 1.04
C ILE A 65 -1.46 3.81 1.60
N TYR A 66 -0.25 3.63 2.13
CA TYR A 66 0.19 2.33 2.61
C TYR A 66 -0.54 1.90 3.89
N GLY A 67 -0.76 2.81 4.83
CA GLY A 67 -1.58 2.57 6.01
C GLY A 67 -3.02 2.16 5.66
N SER A 68 -3.62 2.79 4.64
CA SER A 68 -4.96 2.40 4.17
C SER A 68 -4.99 1.02 3.52
N MET A 69 -3.94 0.66 2.76
CA MET A 69 -3.78 -0.67 2.16
C MET A 69 -3.70 -1.74 3.25
N GLU A 70 -2.85 -1.53 4.26
CA GLU A 70 -2.68 -2.46 5.38
C GLU A 70 -3.94 -2.59 6.23
N LEU A 71 -4.65 -1.49 6.46
CA LEU A 71 -5.92 -1.52 7.18
C LEU A 71 -6.95 -2.35 6.43
N MET A 72 -7.07 -2.17 5.12
CA MET A 72 -7.97 -2.95 4.27
C MET A 72 -7.59 -4.44 4.26
N MET A 73 -6.29 -4.74 4.24
CA MET A 73 -5.76 -6.10 4.34
C MET A 73 -6.15 -6.76 5.66
N PHE A 74 -5.99 -6.04 6.78
CA PHE A 74 -6.44 -6.51 8.08
C PHE A 74 -7.96 -6.75 8.11
N LEU A 75 -8.77 -5.83 7.59
CA LEU A 75 -10.23 -5.99 7.59
C LEU A 75 -10.70 -7.21 6.80
N LYS A 76 -9.97 -7.60 5.73
CA LYS A 76 -10.31 -8.76 4.89
C LYS A 76 -9.69 -10.08 5.34
N LEU A 77 -8.43 -10.08 5.75
CA LEU A 77 -7.68 -11.29 6.10
C LEU A 77 -7.56 -11.52 7.61
N ARG A 78 -7.86 -10.51 8.44
CA ARG A 78 -7.76 -10.52 9.91
C ARG A 78 -6.37 -10.91 10.44
N ASN A 79 -5.33 -10.66 9.66
CA ASN A 79 -3.95 -10.88 10.06
C ASN A 79 -3.46 -9.74 10.96
N LYS A 80 -2.96 -10.07 12.15
CA LYS A 80 -2.52 -9.09 13.16
C LYS A 80 -1.36 -8.22 12.68
N TRP A 81 -0.49 -8.76 11.81
CA TRP A 81 0.65 -8.01 11.29
C TRP A 81 0.21 -6.83 10.41
N ASP A 82 -0.81 -7.03 9.58
CA ASP A 82 -1.37 -5.96 8.74
C ASP A 82 -1.96 -4.83 9.61
N LEU A 83 -2.60 -5.17 10.74
CA LEU A 83 -3.09 -4.16 11.69
C LEU A 83 -1.94 -3.37 12.34
N ILE A 84 -0.88 -4.06 12.77
CA ILE A 84 0.28 -3.40 13.39
C ILE A 84 0.92 -2.43 12.39
N LEU A 85 1.13 -2.87 11.15
CA LEU A 85 1.68 -2.04 10.08
C LEU A 85 0.76 -0.85 9.77
N ALA A 86 -0.55 -1.06 9.68
CA ALA A 86 -1.52 0.02 9.49
C ALA A 86 -1.43 1.09 10.59
N VAL A 87 -1.35 0.68 11.85
CA VAL A 87 -1.25 1.60 12.99
C VAL A 87 0.07 2.37 12.97
N ILE A 88 1.19 1.70 12.66
CA ILE A 88 2.51 2.34 12.55
C ILE A 88 2.48 3.39 11.44
N GLU A 89 1.97 3.05 10.26
CA GLU A 89 1.94 3.95 9.11
C GLU A 89 1.00 5.13 9.32
N ILE A 90 -0.21 4.90 9.85
CA ILE A 90 -1.14 5.99 10.17
C ILE A 90 -0.55 6.89 11.26
N GLY A 91 0.06 6.32 12.30
CA GLY A 91 0.75 7.08 13.35
C GLY A 91 1.92 7.91 12.80
N GLY A 92 2.76 7.31 11.95
CA GLY A 92 3.85 7.98 11.25
C GLY A 92 3.35 9.12 10.35
N GLY A 93 2.28 8.89 9.59
CA GLY A 93 1.63 9.90 8.76
C GLY A 93 1.13 11.10 9.58
N ILE A 94 0.54 10.87 10.75
CA ILE A 94 0.12 11.95 11.67
C ILE A 94 1.34 12.72 12.19
N LEU A 95 2.43 12.05 12.56
CA LEU A 95 3.65 12.70 13.02
C LEU A 95 4.27 13.58 11.91
N PHE A 96 4.37 13.06 10.69
CA PHE A 96 4.86 13.84 9.55
C PHE A 96 3.93 14.99 9.21
N PHE A 97 2.61 14.82 9.36
CA PHE A 97 1.65 15.91 9.18
C PHE A 97 1.85 17.02 10.22
N ILE A 98 2.06 16.69 11.49
CA ILE A 98 2.38 17.67 12.53
C ILE A 98 3.72 18.37 12.23
N ALA A 99 4.75 17.64 11.78
CA ALA A 99 6.03 18.22 11.40
C ALA A 99 5.89 19.19 10.21
N TYR A 100 5.12 18.80 9.19
CA TYR A 100 4.80 19.65 8.04
C TYR A 100 4.09 20.93 8.45
N LEU A 101 3.12 20.86 9.37
CA LEU A 101 2.45 22.06 9.88
C LEU A 101 3.43 22.99 10.62
N LYS A 102 4.39 22.46 11.37
CA LYS A 102 5.42 23.26 12.06
C LYS A 102 6.43 23.92 11.12
N GLU A 103 6.63 23.36 9.93
CA GLU A 103 7.48 23.97 8.90
C GLU A 103 6.74 25.11 8.18
N LEU A 104 5.42 25.01 8.06
CA LEU A 104 4.59 25.97 7.34
C LEU A 104 4.24 27.23 8.15
N PHE A 105 4.13 27.12 9.48
CA PHE A 105 3.72 28.19 10.40
C PHE A 105 4.83 28.54 11.39
#